data_AF-A0A4Y3IK24-F1
#
_entry.id   AF-A0A4Y3IK24-F1
#
_cell.length_a   1.000
_cell.length_b   1.000
_cell.length_c   1.000
_cell.angle_alpha   90.00
_cell.angle_beta   90.00
_cell.angle_gamma   90.00
#
_symmetry.space_group_name_H-M   'P 1'
#
loop_
_entity.id
_entity.type
_entity.pdbx_description
1 polymer ?
#
loop_
_entity_poly.entity_id
_entity_poly.type
_entity_poly.pdbx_seq_one_letter_code
_entity_poly.pdbx_strand_id
1 'polypeptide(L)'
;MNKHFLPPLVLSLIATSIVGCGDSSSDDGEQPITTSISGKAIDGYIEGATVFLDLNNNGVEDDGEPSAITDSSGGYELALSDFQQQCLEAVPIKVMVPEGAVDLDTGVVEEPYMMTIAPNSATDNGFDNVHITPLTSTAWQGMYSLLAVEHDYSKYNCEQILENQELLEQIRVVYDQALFDMSEAYNLSKEQIFSDYIASNDPEAHALAVKMVEGLQRSFRETTELLAKGNDVWMYQYIYTAGSPEYSWYVDRGFDWILDYGMNNSTSTGEVQGREGFIDDFSVSQTEWKRSVVFSNLAEGESEGIFLKEGTYLRTETDEQGTDSLTCELLVNIEDEWESTNRDFFRYERSTQPSIVNSEEDCKFEQFDNALVVREFVARDQNDQMMSMEYQIDTTGLSSLMQYDITEHTLIMSEIDSWNIAWSQQDSFAPMPVWMQKSLVEYADGKTITTTRDLNGYQKRRVQYPDGTYIDECPDYVVTPPEVPSFSQEACELI
;
A
#
# COMPACT_ATOMS: atom_id res chain seq x y z
N MET A 1 32.03 5.24 7.72
CA MET A 1 33.45 5.61 7.98
C MET A 1 34.23 4.35 8.33
N ASN A 2 35.22 3.96 7.52
CA ASN A 2 36.08 2.78 7.72
C ASN A 2 36.70 2.71 9.12
N LYS A 3 36.78 1.50 9.68
CA LYS A 3 37.97 0.99 10.38
C LYS A 3 37.90 -0.53 10.64
N HIS A 4 38.78 -1.23 9.93
CA HIS A 4 39.29 -2.55 10.26
C HIS A 4 39.89 -2.60 11.67
N PHE A 5 39.69 -3.71 12.38
CA PHE A 5 40.66 -4.26 13.35
C PHE A 5 40.53 -5.79 13.42
N LEU A 6 41.63 -6.49 13.16
CA LEU A 6 41.93 -7.92 13.38
C LEU A 6 43.38 -7.95 13.96
N PRO A 7 43.90 -9.05 14.54
CA PRO A 7 43.45 -9.92 15.65
C PRO A 7 44.61 -10.16 16.68
N PRO A 8 44.55 -11.20 17.56
CA PRO A 8 45.61 -12.22 17.50
C PRO A 8 45.15 -13.69 17.69
N LEU A 9 45.55 -14.51 16.71
CA LEU A 9 46.10 -15.89 16.75
C LEU A 9 46.00 -16.77 18.02
N VAL A 10 45.42 -17.98 17.88
CA VAL A 10 46.03 -19.25 18.34
C VAL A 10 45.85 -20.35 17.28
N LEU A 11 46.93 -21.11 17.11
CA LEU A 11 47.30 -22.10 16.10
C LEU A 11 46.72 -23.50 16.39
N SER A 12 46.24 -24.23 15.38
CA SER A 12 46.35 -25.70 15.37
C SER A 12 46.32 -26.27 13.94
N LEU A 13 47.42 -26.94 13.57
CA LEU A 13 47.68 -27.68 12.33
C LEU A 13 46.80 -28.94 12.22
N ILE A 14 46.27 -29.24 11.02
CA ILE A 14 46.48 -30.54 10.33
C ILE A 14 46.56 -30.29 8.82
N ALA A 15 47.62 -30.79 8.19
CA ALA A 15 47.86 -30.78 6.75
C ALA A 15 47.25 -32.01 6.08
N THR A 16 46.75 -31.87 4.84
CA THR A 16 46.89 -32.90 3.81
C THR A 16 46.73 -32.28 2.42
N SER A 17 47.75 -32.48 1.60
CA SER A 17 47.86 -32.08 0.21
C SER A 17 47.17 -33.07 -0.72
N ILE A 18 46.31 -32.58 -1.61
CA ILE A 18 46.09 -33.20 -2.93
C ILE A 18 46.11 -32.07 -3.97
N VAL A 19 47.12 -32.10 -4.84
CA VAL A 19 47.12 -31.39 -6.11
C VAL A 19 46.30 -32.22 -7.08
N GLY A 20 45.13 -31.73 -7.45
CA GLY A 20 44.32 -32.21 -8.56
C GLY A 20 44.24 -31.12 -9.61
N CYS A 21 44.95 -31.32 -10.72
CA CYS A 21 44.79 -30.53 -11.94
C CYS A 21 43.58 -31.12 -12.67
N GLY A 22 42.49 -30.35 -12.75
CA GLY A 22 41.28 -30.69 -13.46
C GLY A 22 40.85 -29.49 -14.29
N ASP A 23 41.12 -29.57 -15.58
CA ASP A 23 40.60 -28.72 -16.64
C ASP A 23 39.08 -28.90 -16.71
N SER A 24 38.33 -27.83 -16.50
CA SER A 24 36.91 -27.80 -16.85
C SER A 24 36.53 -26.37 -17.23
N SER A 25 36.31 -26.22 -18.53
CA SER A 25 35.54 -25.19 -19.19
C SER A 25 34.49 -24.55 -18.27
N SER A 26 34.46 -23.21 -18.29
CA SER A 26 33.32 -22.43 -17.84
C SER A 26 32.12 -22.82 -18.70
N ASP A 27 31.35 -23.78 -18.21
CA ASP A 27 30.01 -24.09 -18.67
C ASP A 27 29.12 -23.11 -17.91
N ASP A 28 28.70 -22.04 -18.58
CA ASP A 28 27.61 -21.19 -18.10
C ASP A 28 26.37 -22.08 -18.10
N GLY A 29 26.09 -22.65 -16.93
CA GLY A 29 24.99 -23.59 -16.74
C GLY A 29 23.65 -22.90 -16.87
N GLU A 30 23.14 -22.82 -18.11
CA GLU A 30 21.71 -22.67 -18.36
C GLU A 30 21.00 -23.83 -17.64
N GLN A 31 20.23 -23.51 -16.60
CA GLN A 31 19.34 -24.45 -15.96
C GLN A 31 18.39 -25.00 -17.03
N PRO A 32 18.09 -26.32 -17.04
CA PRO A 32 17.23 -26.89 -18.06
C PRO A 32 15.85 -26.21 -18.01
N ILE A 33 15.40 -25.68 -19.15
CA ILE A 33 14.04 -25.19 -19.36
C ILE A 33 13.10 -26.40 -19.30
N THR A 34 12.17 -26.40 -18.36
CA THR A 34 11.30 -27.54 -18.06
C THR A 34 9.82 -27.22 -18.26
N THR A 35 9.45 -25.94 -18.17
CA THR A 35 8.07 -25.44 -18.28
C THR A 35 8.04 -24.10 -19.02
N SER A 36 6.95 -23.80 -19.73
CA SER A 36 6.66 -22.45 -20.22
C SER A 36 5.34 -21.95 -19.67
N ILE A 37 5.22 -20.63 -19.55
CA ILE A 37 3.96 -19.95 -19.34
C ILE A 37 3.64 -19.13 -20.58
N SER A 38 2.36 -19.01 -20.93
CA SER A 38 1.92 -18.24 -22.09
C SER A 38 0.67 -17.44 -21.79
N GLY A 39 0.48 -16.41 -22.60
CA GLY A 39 -0.58 -15.44 -22.40
C GLY A 39 -0.56 -14.37 -23.45
N LYS A 40 -1.20 -13.24 -23.15
CA LYS A 40 -1.22 -12.08 -24.03
C LYS A 40 -1.09 -10.78 -23.24
N ALA A 41 -0.46 -9.77 -23.83
CA ALA A 41 -0.56 -8.39 -23.39
C ALA A 41 -1.74 -7.70 -24.09
N ILE A 42 -2.70 -7.16 -23.30
CA ILE A 42 -3.98 -6.67 -23.82
C ILE A 42 -4.37 -5.32 -23.19
N ASP A 43 -4.22 -4.23 -23.94
CA ASP A 43 -5.01 -3.00 -23.94
C ASP A 43 -5.93 -3.01 -25.18
N GLY A 44 -5.38 -2.69 -26.35
CA GLY A 44 -5.50 -3.53 -27.52
C GLY A 44 -4.50 -4.68 -27.44
N TYR A 45 -4.56 -5.67 -28.34
CA TYR A 45 -3.44 -6.61 -28.41
C TYR A 45 -2.14 -5.85 -28.72
N ILE A 46 -1.10 -6.04 -27.90
CA ILE A 46 0.14 -5.26 -28.00
C ILE A 46 1.24 -6.06 -28.70
N GLU A 47 1.71 -5.59 -29.86
CA GLU A 47 2.89 -6.14 -30.56
C GLU A 47 4.17 -5.38 -30.18
N GLY A 48 5.26 -6.12 -29.91
CA GLY A 48 6.58 -5.55 -29.67
C GLY A 48 6.85 -5.07 -28.24
N ALA A 49 6.06 -5.50 -27.26
CA ALA A 49 6.31 -5.28 -25.85
C ALA A 49 7.18 -6.38 -25.24
N THR A 50 7.95 -6.05 -24.21
CA THR A 50 8.78 -7.01 -23.48
C THR A 50 8.05 -7.51 -22.24
N VAL A 51 7.86 -8.82 -22.13
CA VAL A 51 7.30 -9.50 -20.96
C VAL A 51 8.44 -10.13 -20.18
N PHE A 52 8.49 -9.96 -18.86
CA PHE A 52 9.54 -10.54 -18.01
C PHE A 52 9.04 -10.88 -16.60
N LEU A 53 9.66 -11.89 -15.96
CA LEU A 53 9.45 -12.21 -14.55
C LEU A 53 10.48 -11.45 -13.70
N ASP A 54 10.01 -10.54 -12.86
CA ASP A 54 10.82 -9.62 -12.06
C ASP A 54 11.40 -10.33 -10.82
N LEU A 55 12.43 -11.14 -11.01
CA LEU A 55 12.99 -12.05 -10.00
C LEU A 55 13.55 -11.31 -8.80
N ASN A 56 14.08 -10.11 -9.00
CA ASN A 56 14.63 -9.29 -7.92
C ASN A 56 13.65 -8.23 -7.38
N ASN A 57 12.44 -8.17 -7.95
CA ASN A 57 11.33 -7.31 -7.54
C ASN A 57 11.66 -5.81 -7.61
N ASN A 58 12.49 -5.39 -8.58
CA ASN A 58 12.90 -3.99 -8.73
C ASN A 58 12.14 -3.24 -9.83
N GLY A 59 11.33 -3.95 -10.63
CA GLY A 59 10.52 -3.40 -11.71
C GLY A 59 11.23 -3.03 -13.00
N VAL A 60 12.45 -3.52 -13.21
CA VAL A 60 13.21 -3.35 -14.44
C VAL A 60 13.64 -4.73 -14.92
N GLU A 61 13.59 -4.96 -16.24
CA GLU A 61 14.14 -6.19 -16.82
C GLU A 61 15.67 -6.21 -16.62
N ASP A 62 16.15 -7.17 -15.83
CA ASP A 62 17.57 -7.37 -15.55
C ASP A 62 18.17 -8.59 -16.25
N ASP A 63 19.50 -8.58 -16.39
CA ASP A 63 20.25 -9.72 -16.91
C ASP A 63 19.99 -10.99 -16.05
N GLY A 64 19.45 -12.03 -16.68
CA GLY A 64 19.15 -13.31 -16.05
C GLY A 64 17.67 -13.51 -15.67
N GLU A 65 16.84 -12.49 -15.86
CA GLU A 65 15.39 -12.62 -15.78
C GLU A 65 14.83 -13.25 -17.06
N PRO A 66 13.88 -14.20 -16.96
CA PRO A 66 13.28 -14.79 -18.14
C PRO A 66 12.37 -13.76 -18.81
N SER A 67 12.58 -13.51 -20.10
CA SER A 67 11.82 -12.54 -20.88
C SER A 67 11.41 -13.03 -22.27
N ALA A 68 10.41 -12.38 -22.86
CA ALA A 68 9.87 -12.65 -24.19
C ALA A 68 9.32 -11.37 -24.84
N ILE A 69 9.24 -11.33 -26.17
CA ILE A 69 8.63 -10.22 -26.91
C ILE A 69 7.26 -10.64 -27.42
N THR A 70 6.26 -9.77 -27.27
CA THR A 70 4.91 -10.04 -27.76
C THR A 70 4.84 -10.01 -29.29
N ASP A 71 4.11 -10.98 -29.86
CA ASP A 71 3.91 -11.09 -31.31
C ASP A 71 2.78 -10.19 -31.83
N SER A 72 2.50 -10.27 -33.14
CA SER A 72 1.43 -9.51 -33.81
C SER A 72 -0.01 -9.80 -33.32
N SER A 73 -0.18 -10.77 -32.42
CA SER A 73 -1.46 -11.10 -31.77
C SER A 73 -1.48 -10.73 -30.28
N GLY A 74 -0.44 -10.04 -29.80
CA GLY A 74 -0.20 -9.76 -28.39
C GLY A 74 0.32 -10.95 -27.59
N GLY A 75 0.54 -12.10 -28.25
CA GLY A 75 0.89 -13.36 -27.60
C GLY A 75 2.35 -13.41 -27.17
N TYR A 76 2.62 -14.06 -26.05
CA TYR A 76 3.98 -14.32 -25.56
C TYR A 76 4.09 -15.74 -24.97
N GLU A 77 5.32 -16.24 -24.92
CA GLU A 77 5.68 -17.47 -24.21
C GLU A 77 6.98 -17.24 -23.43
N LEU A 78 6.92 -17.38 -22.10
CA LEU A 78 8.07 -17.28 -21.21
C LEU A 78 8.55 -18.68 -20.85
N ALA A 79 9.79 -18.99 -21.21
CA ALA A 79 10.46 -20.22 -20.82
C ALA A 79 11.05 -20.08 -19.41
N LEU A 80 10.73 -21.02 -18.53
CA LEU A 80 11.14 -21.00 -17.13
C LEU A 80 11.93 -22.26 -16.76
N SER A 81 12.93 -22.08 -15.90
CA SER A 81 13.51 -23.18 -15.11
C SER A 81 12.58 -23.57 -13.95
N ASP A 82 12.82 -24.75 -13.35
CA ASP A 82 12.07 -25.24 -12.18
C ASP A 82 12.07 -24.23 -11.01
N PHE A 83 13.15 -23.48 -10.82
CA PHE A 83 13.23 -22.45 -9.78
C PHE A 83 12.39 -21.22 -10.16
N GLN A 84 12.55 -20.70 -11.38
CA GLN A 84 11.79 -19.53 -11.84
C GLN A 84 10.28 -19.80 -11.90
N GLN A 85 9.86 -21.05 -12.12
CA GLN A 85 8.44 -21.40 -12.04
C GLN A 85 7.87 -21.21 -10.62
N GLN A 86 8.65 -21.50 -9.57
CA GLN A 86 8.21 -21.26 -8.19
C GLN A 86 8.10 -19.76 -7.89
N CYS A 87 8.94 -18.94 -8.51
CA CYS A 87 8.90 -17.49 -8.37
C CYS A 87 7.57 -16.87 -8.83
N LEU A 88 6.75 -17.56 -9.62
CA LEU A 88 5.42 -17.08 -10.04
C LEU A 88 4.44 -16.89 -8.86
N GLU A 89 4.70 -17.52 -7.71
CA GLU A 89 3.91 -17.30 -6.48
C GLU A 89 4.44 -16.14 -5.62
N ALA A 90 5.66 -15.65 -5.92
CA ALA A 90 6.38 -14.69 -5.10
C ALA A 90 6.49 -13.30 -5.73
N VAL A 91 6.76 -13.23 -7.03
CA VAL A 91 7.07 -11.99 -7.76
C VAL A 91 6.19 -11.81 -8.99
N PRO A 92 5.91 -10.55 -9.41
CA PRO A 92 5.00 -10.28 -10.51
C PRO A 92 5.62 -10.57 -11.88
N ILE A 93 4.77 -10.75 -12.89
CA ILE A 93 5.19 -10.69 -14.30
C ILE A 93 4.82 -9.29 -14.82
N LYS A 94 5.78 -8.65 -15.48
CA LYS A 94 5.66 -7.29 -16.00
C LYS A 94 5.70 -7.28 -17.52
N VAL A 95 5.00 -6.33 -18.12
CA VAL A 95 5.03 -6.02 -19.55
C VAL A 95 5.47 -4.58 -19.70
N MET A 96 6.67 -4.38 -20.22
CA MET A 96 7.15 -3.08 -20.67
C MET A 96 6.66 -2.86 -22.10
N VAL A 97 5.70 -1.95 -22.29
CA VAL A 97 5.26 -1.46 -23.60
C VAL A 97 6.08 -0.20 -23.97
N PRO A 98 7.08 -0.32 -24.87
CA PRO A 98 7.93 0.82 -25.24
C PRO A 98 7.25 1.76 -26.25
N GLU A 99 7.81 2.96 -26.40
CA GLU A 99 7.54 3.81 -27.57
C GLU A 99 7.87 3.02 -28.86
N GLY A 100 6.94 3.02 -29.81
CA GLY A 100 7.08 2.28 -31.07
C GLY A 100 6.50 0.86 -31.07
N ALA A 101 6.04 0.34 -29.92
CA ALA A 101 5.14 -0.81 -29.89
C ALA A 101 3.83 -0.50 -30.64
N VAL A 102 3.08 -1.54 -31.01
CA VAL A 102 1.81 -1.38 -31.72
C VAL A 102 0.68 -1.92 -30.85
N ASP A 103 -0.20 -1.02 -30.42
CA ASP A 103 -1.50 -1.35 -29.90
C ASP A 103 -2.48 -1.51 -31.07
N LEU A 104 -3.17 -2.65 -31.15
CA LEU A 104 -4.05 -2.96 -32.27
C LEU A 104 -5.35 -2.14 -32.34
N ASP A 105 -5.71 -1.44 -31.26
CA ASP A 105 -6.87 -0.54 -31.21
C ASP A 105 -6.48 0.91 -31.53
N THR A 106 -5.35 1.39 -31.00
CA THR A 106 -4.95 2.81 -31.06
C THR A 106 -3.79 3.10 -32.03
N GLY A 107 -3.02 2.08 -32.42
CA GLY A 107 -1.90 2.17 -33.34
C GLY A 107 -0.56 2.20 -32.63
N VAL A 108 0.36 3.04 -33.11
CA VAL A 108 1.72 3.10 -32.54
C VAL A 108 1.65 3.76 -31.16
N VAL A 109 2.25 3.11 -30.16
CA VAL A 109 2.38 3.64 -28.81
C VAL A 109 3.40 4.77 -28.80
N GLU A 110 2.96 5.96 -28.41
CA GLU A 110 3.81 7.16 -28.31
C GLU A 110 4.39 7.37 -26.91
N GLU A 111 3.70 6.89 -25.87
CA GLU A 111 4.15 7.00 -24.48
C GLU A 111 4.31 5.61 -23.86
N PRO A 112 5.51 5.27 -23.32
CA PRO A 112 5.75 3.96 -22.74
C PRO A 112 5.02 3.80 -21.40
N TYR A 113 4.63 2.57 -21.07
CA TYR A 113 3.97 2.23 -19.82
C TYR A 113 4.17 0.78 -19.44
N MET A 114 3.97 0.47 -18.17
CA MET A 114 4.11 -0.87 -17.64
C MET A 114 2.75 -1.45 -17.31
N MET A 115 2.49 -2.67 -17.79
CA MET A 115 1.40 -3.51 -17.28
C MET A 115 1.98 -4.59 -16.38
N THR A 116 1.19 -5.08 -15.44
CA THR A 116 1.63 -6.07 -14.46
C THR A 116 0.52 -7.05 -14.16
N ILE A 117 0.90 -8.28 -13.90
CA ILE A 117 0.03 -9.27 -13.29
C ILE A 117 0.67 -9.74 -11.99
N ALA A 118 -0.14 -9.80 -10.95
CA ALA A 118 0.29 -10.13 -9.60
C ALA A 118 0.84 -11.57 -9.50
N PRO A 119 1.69 -11.86 -8.49
CA PRO A 119 2.05 -13.22 -8.10
C PRO A 119 0.79 -14.08 -7.89
N ASN A 120 0.95 -15.41 -7.96
CA ASN A 120 -0.11 -16.44 -7.88
C ASN A 120 -1.09 -16.47 -9.06
N SER A 121 -1.19 -15.42 -9.88
CA SER A 121 -2.15 -15.37 -11.00
C SER A 121 -2.00 -16.53 -12.00
N ALA A 122 -0.76 -16.95 -12.28
CA ALA A 122 -0.52 -18.08 -13.17
C ALA A 122 -0.94 -19.42 -12.55
N THR A 123 -0.79 -19.57 -11.23
CA THR A 123 -1.21 -20.77 -10.49
C THR A 123 -2.73 -20.89 -10.45
N ASP A 124 -3.43 -19.77 -10.31
CA ASP A 124 -4.90 -19.70 -10.24
C ASP A 124 -5.58 -19.86 -11.60
N ASN A 125 -5.07 -19.16 -12.63
CA ASN A 125 -5.70 -19.11 -13.95
C ASN A 125 -5.16 -20.17 -14.94
N GLY A 126 -4.10 -20.86 -14.55
CA GLY A 126 -3.38 -21.82 -15.38
C GLY A 126 -2.27 -21.18 -16.21
N PHE A 127 -1.22 -21.96 -16.48
CA PHE A 127 0.01 -21.48 -17.12
C PHE A 127 -0.14 -21.06 -18.59
N ASP A 128 -1.25 -21.40 -19.26
CA ASP A 128 -1.46 -21.13 -20.69
C ASP A 128 -2.40 -19.94 -20.99
N ASN A 129 -2.93 -19.28 -19.95
CA ASN A 129 -3.88 -18.16 -20.07
C ASN A 129 -3.51 -17.00 -19.14
N VAL A 130 -2.23 -16.66 -19.04
CA VAL A 130 -1.74 -15.58 -18.19
C VAL A 130 -1.88 -14.24 -18.94
N HIS A 131 -3.09 -13.70 -19.06
CA HIS A 131 -3.29 -12.42 -19.74
C HIS A 131 -2.91 -11.25 -18.85
N ILE A 132 -2.10 -10.33 -19.37
CA ILE A 132 -1.62 -9.14 -18.67
C ILE A 132 -2.29 -7.93 -19.31
N THR A 133 -3.07 -7.19 -18.52
CA THR A 133 -3.95 -6.14 -19.00
C THR A 133 -3.90 -4.91 -18.07
N PRO A 134 -4.47 -3.76 -18.47
CA PRO A 134 -4.66 -2.64 -17.55
C PRO A 134 -5.46 -3.05 -16.30
N LEU A 135 -6.43 -3.97 -16.44
CA LEU A 135 -7.21 -4.48 -15.31
C LEU A 135 -6.34 -5.23 -14.31
N THR A 136 -5.51 -6.19 -14.77
CA THR A 136 -4.60 -6.92 -13.87
C THR A 136 -3.56 -5.98 -13.23
N SER A 137 -3.19 -4.92 -13.94
CA SER A 137 -2.24 -3.91 -13.48
C SER A 137 -2.82 -3.05 -12.35
N THR A 138 -4.09 -2.66 -12.47
CA THR A 138 -4.80 -1.93 -11.41
C THR A 138 -5.06 -2.81 -10.18
N ALA A 139 -5.39 -4.10 -10.37
CA ALA A 139 -5.44 -5.05 -9.25
C ALA A 139 -4.07 -5.14 -8.54
N TRP A 140 -2.99 -5.21 -9.31
CA TRP A 140 -1.63 -5.22 -8.79
C TRP A 140 -1.28 -3.93 -8.03
N GLN A 141 -1.70 -2.75 -8.49
CA GLN A 141 -1.47 -1.48 -7.79
C GLN A 141 -2.09 -1.47 -6.39
N GLY A 142 -3.32 -1.97 -6.26
CA GLY A 142 -3.98 -2.14 -4.95
C GLY A 142 -3.24 -3.14 -4.07
N MET A 143 -2.91 -4.32 -4.61
CA MET A 143 -2.15 -5.35 -3.91
C MET A 143 -0.78 -4.85 -3.42
N TYR A 144 -0.02 -4.21 -4.30
CA TYR A 144 1.31 -3.70 -3.99
C TYR A 144 1.25 -2.62 -2.90
N SER A 145 0.22 -1.77 -2.90
CA SER A 145 0.05 -0.75 -1.87
C SER A 145 -0.13 -1.37 -0.47
N LEU A 146 -0.89 -2.46 -0.36
CA LEU A 146 -1.05 -3.19 0.90
C LEU A 146 0.25 -3.90 1.31
N LEU A 147 0.91 -4.58 0.37
CA LEU A 147 2.16 -5.31 0.63
C LEU A 147 3.35 -4.40 0.97
N ALA A 148 3.47 -3.26 0.31
CA ALA A 148 4.57 -2.32 0.52
C ALA A 148 4.46 -1.64 1.90
N VAL A 149 3.24 -1.31 2.34
CA VAL A 149 3.01 -0.65 3.62
C VAL A 149 3.16 -1.61 4.79
N GLU A 150 2.59 -2.82 4.70
CA GLU A 150 2.49 -3.72 5.85
C GLU A 150 3.67 -4.70 5.97
N HIS A 151 4.33 -5.01 4.85
CA HIS A 151 5.26 -6.16 4.77
C HIS A 151 6.59 -5.88 4.07
N ASP A 152 6.87 -4.63 3.69
CA ASP A 152 8.16 -4.23 3.11
C ASP A 152 8.55 -5.06 1.87
N TYR A 153 7.54 -5.48 1.11
CA TYR A 153 7.62 -6.45 0.03
C TYR A 153 8.70 -6.14 -1.02
N SER A 154 8.90 -4.86 -1.33
CA SER A 154 9.87 -4.39 -2.31
C SER A 154 11.33 -4.65 -1.94
N LYS A 155 11.64 -5.00 -0.68
CA LYS A 155 13.02 -5.33 -0.26
C LYS A 155 13.40 -6.78 -0.50
N TYR A 156 12.44 -7.65 -0.80
CA TYR A 156 12.66 -9.07 -0.96
C TYR A 156 12.67 -9.46 -2.44
N ASN A 157 13.67 -10.24 -2.83
CA ASN A 157 13.67 -10.94 -4.12
C ASN A 157 12.90 -12.27 -4.03
N CYS A 158 12.68 -12.92 -5.17
CA CYS A 158 11.97 -14.21 -5.22
C CYS A 158 12.52 -15.24 -4.22
N GLU A 159 13.83 -15.47 -4.19
CA GLU A 159 14.44 -16.51 -3.34
C GLU A 159 14.11 -16.26 -1.86
N GLN A 160 14.24 -15.00 -1.41
CA GLN A 160 13.95 -14.61 -0.04
C GLN A 160 12.46 -14.72 0.31
N ILE A 161 11.57 -14.40 -0.62
CA ILE A 161 10.13 -14.56 -0.44
C ILE A 161 9.79 -16.06 -0.31
N LEU A 162 10.34 -16.91 -1.19
CA LEU A 162 10.07 -18.36 -1.16
C LEU A 162 10.51 -19.03 0.16
N GLU A 163 11.59 -18.54 0.77
CA GLU A 163 12.04 -18.99 2.09
C GLU A 163 11.18 -18.44 3.24
N ASN A 164 10.45 -17.34 3.02
CA ASN A 164 9.57 -16.71 3.99
C ASN A 164 8.10 -17.17 3.82
N GLN A 165 7.76 -18.26 4.49
CA GLN A 165 6.42 -18.86 4.43
C GLN A 165 5.29 -17.95 4.93
N GLU A 166 5.58 -17.04 5.87
CA GLU A 166 4.60 -16.07 6.36
C GLU A 166 4.30 -15.03 5.29
N LEU A 167 5.33 -14.46 4.67
CA LEU A 167 5.17 -13.49 3.59
C LEU A 167 4.47 -14.12 2.37
N LEU A 168 4.80 -15.36 2.01
CA LEU A 168 4.08 -16.07 0.94
C LEU A 168 2.59 -16.21 1.22
N GLU A 169 2.19 -16.50 2.47
CA GLU A 169 0.79 -16.57 2.83
C GLU A 169 0.12 -15.20 2.76
N GLN A 170 0.82 -14.15 3.21
CA GLN A 170 0.32 -12.78 3.10
C GLN A 170 0.15 -12.35 1.64
N ILE A 171 1.08 -12.69 0.75
CA ILE A 171 0.94 -12.43 -0.69
C ILE A 171 -0.35 -13.06 -1.24
N ARG A 172 -0.72 -14.27 -0.81
CA ARG A 172 -1.98 -14.92 -1.21
C ARG A 172 -3.21 -14.20 -0.65
N VAL A 173 -3.18 -13.85 0.64
CA VAL A 173 -4.28 -13.11 1.30
C VAL A 173 -4.50 -11.75 0.62
N VAL A 174 -3.43 -10.99 0.40
CA VAL A 174 -3.52 -9.67 -0.22
C VAL A 174 -3.88 -9.76 -1.71
N TYR A 175 -3.46 -10.83 -2.41
CA TYR A 175 -3.91 -11.09 -3.78
C TYR A 175 -5.43 -11.23 -3.87
N ASP A 176 -6.03 -12.06 -3.01
CA ASP A 176 -7.49 -12.23 -2.99
C ASP A 176 -8.20 -10.93 -2.56
N GLN A 177 -7.65 -10.18 -1.59
CA GLN A 177 -8.20 -8.89 -1.17
C GLN A 177 -8.17 -7.86 -2.29
N ALA A 178 -7.07 -7.73 -3.02
CA ALA A 178 -6.97 -6.76 -4.11
C ALA A 178 -7.94 -7.06 -5.26
N LEU A 179 -8.18 -8.34 -5.54
CA LEU A 179 -9.20 -8.75 -6.51
C LEU A 179 -10.61 -8.44 -6.02
N PHE A 180 -10.88 -8.64 -4.73
CA PHE A 180 -12.14 -8.26 -4.10
C PHE A 180 -12.36 -6.74 -4.22
N ASP A 181 -11.39 -5.93 -3.80
CA ASP A 181 -11.47 -4.47 -3.82
C ASP A 181 -11.68 -3.95 -5.25
N MET A 182 -10.98 -4.54 -6.23
CA MET A 182 -11.18 -4.19 -7.63
C MET A 182 -12.59 -4.56 -8.13
N SER A 183 -13.10 -5.71 -7.69
CA SER A 183 -14.46 -6.16 -8.03
C SER A 183 -15.52 -5.24 -7.42
N GLU A 184 -15.32 -4.80 -6.17
CA GLU A 184 -16.20 -3.86 -5.46
C GLU A 184 -16.16 -2.48 -6.12
N ALA A 185 -14.95 -1.97 -6.40
CA ALA A 185 -14.74 -0.67 -7.02
C ALA A 185 -15.34 -0.58 -8.43
N TYR A 186 -15.11 -1.57 -9.30
CA TYR A 186 -15.45 -1.45 -10.73
C TYR A 186 -16.56 -2.38 -11.19
N ASN A 187 -17.17 -3.16 -10.29
CA ASN A 187 -18.21 -4.14 -10.61
C ASN A 187 -17.77 -5.14 -11.70
N LEU A 188 -16.54 -5.64 -11.58
CA LEU A 188 -15.96 -6.67 -12.45
C LEU A 188 -15.87 -8.01 -11.72
N SER A 189 -16.02 -9.13 -12.42
CA SER A 189 -15.71 -10.45 -11.87
C SER A 189 -14.21 -10.78 -11.95
N LYS A 190 -13.72 -11.70 -11.12
CA LYS A 190 -12.35 -12.24 -11.22
C LYS A 190 -12.06 -12.76 -12.63
N GLU A 191 -13.01 -13.44 -13.25
CA GLU A 191 -12.88 -13.92 -14.63
C GLU A 191 -12.74 -12.76 -15.62
N GLN A 192 -13.48 -11.66 -15.46
CA GLN A 192 -13.36 -10.49 -16.33
C GLN A 192 -11.98 -9.82 -16.19
N ILE A 193 -11.48 -9.68 -14.96
CA ILE A 193 -10.16 -9.08 -14.65
C ILE A 193 -9.03 -9.82 -15.39
N PHE A 194 -9.08 -11.15 -15.42
CA PHE A 194 -8.05 -12.00 -16.06
C PHE A 194 -8.39 -12.43 -17.49
N SER A 195 -9.53 -12.01 -18.05
CA SER A 195 -9.96 -12.45 -19.38
C SER A 195 -9.23 -11.73 -20.52
N ASP A 196 -9.16 -12.40 -21.66
CA ASP A 196 -9.02 -11.74 -22.95
C ASP A 196 -10.37 -11.08 -23.31
N TYR A 197 -10.60 -9.86 -22.80
CA TYR A 197 -11.86 -9.13 -22.96
C TYR A 197 -12.19 -8.79 -24.43
N ILE A 198 -11.18 -8.76 -25.31
CA ILE A 198 -11.36 -8.62 -26.76
C ILE A 198 -11.95 -9.90 -27.34
N ALA A 199 -11.34 -11.05 -27.03
CA ALA A 199 -11.82 -12.35 -27.53
C ALA A 199 -13.16 -12.76 -26.91
N SER A 200 -13.42 -12.39 -25.66
CA SER A 200 -14.69 -12.65 -24.97
C SER A 200 -15.80 -11.67 -25.40
N ASN A 201 -15.46 -10.61 -26.14
CA ASN A 201 -16.36 -9.56 -26.58
C ASN A 201 -17.06 -8.88 -25.39
N ASP A 202 -16.24 -8.42 -24.44
CA ASP A 202 -16.64 -7.67 -23.25
C ASP A 202 -16.29 -6.17 -23.40
N PRO A 203 -17.22 -5.36 -23.95
CA PRO A 203 -16.95 -3.96 -24.22
C PRO A 203 -16.88 -3.09 -22.94
N GLU A 204 -17.43 -3.57 -21.82
CA GLU A 204 -17.41 -2.82 -20.56
C GLU A 204 -16.01 -2.92 -19.93
N ALA A 205 -15.48 -4.15 -19.83
CA ALA A 205 -14.10 -4.39 -19.38
C ALA A 205 -13.08 -3.70 -20.29
N HIS A 206 -13.28 -3.78 -21.62
CA HIS A 206 -12.41 -3.13 -22.59
C HIS A 206 -12.38 -1.60 -22.43
N ALA A 207 -13.55 -0.96 -22.35
CA ALA A 207 -13.62 0.50 -22.21
C ALA A 207 -12.97 0.99 -20.90
N LEU A 208 -13.13 0.24 -19.81
CA LEU A 208 -12.47 0.54 -18.54
C LEU A 208 -10.95 0.37 -18.63
N ALA A 209 -10.48 -0.72 -19.25
CA ALA A 209 -9.06 -0.99 -19.44
C ALA A 209 -8.37 0.14 -20.22
N VAL A 210 -8.98 0.59 -21.32
CA VAL A 210 -8.48 1.72 -22.12
C VAL A 210 -8.36 2.99 -21.28
N LYS A 211 -9.29 3.24 -20.35
CA LYS A 211 -9.19 4.39 -19.45
C LYS A 211 -8.00 4.25 -18.52
N MET A 212 -7.82 3.10 -17.88
CA MET A 212 -6.73 2.87 -16.93
C MET A 212 -5.32 3.06 -17.53
N VAL A 213 -5.14 2.83 -18.84
CA VAL A 213 -3.85 3.00 -19.54
C VAL A 213 -3.30 4.42 -19.42
N GLU A 214 -4.15 5.43 -19.48
CA GLU A 214 -3.71 6.83 -19.35
C GLU A 214 -3.08 7.09 -17.98
N GLY A 215 -3.65 6.50 -16.93
CA GLY A 215 -3.08 6.53 -15.57
C GLY A 215 -1.75 5.78 -15.50
N LEU A 216 -1.66 4.58 -16.12
CA LEU A 216 -0.42 3.79 -16.16
C LEU A 216 0.72 4.52 -16.87
N GLN A 217 0.45 5.17 -18.01
CA GLN A 217 1.43 5.98 -18.75
C GLN A 217 1.96 7.14 -17.91
N ARG A 218 1.07 7.89 -17.26
CA ARG A 218 1.46 9.01 -16.38
C ARG A 218 2.27 8.54 -15.18
N SER A 219 1.79 7.51 -14.49
CA SER A 219 2.50 6.89 -13.37
C SER A 219 3.91 6.47 -13.77
N PHE A 220 4.06 5.79 -14.90
CA PHE A 220 5.36 5.31 -15.37
C PHE A 220 6.31 6.48 -15.69
N ARG A 221 5.85 7.45 -16.47
CA ARG A 221 6.64 8.63 -16.88
C ARG A 221 7.10 9.44 -15.67
N GLU A 222 6.17 9.81 -14.79
CA GLU A 222 6.44 10.71 -13.67
C GLU A 222 7.27 10.03 -12.58
N THR A 223 7.05 8.74 -12.32
CA THR A 223 7.93 7.94 -11.45
C THR A 223 9.35 7.91 -11.99
N THR A 224 9.53 7.66 -13.30
CA THR A 224 10.84 7.66 -13.95
C THR A 224 11.54 9.02 -13.82
N GLU A 225 10.81 10.12 -14.00
CA GLU A 225 11.35 11.46 -13.81
C GLU A 225 11.76 11.74 -12.36
N LEU A 226 10.97 11.26 -11.39
CA LEU A 226 11.27 11.40 -9.96
C LEU A 226 12.51 10.60 -9.56
N LEU A 227 12.61 9.35 -10.00
CA LEU A 227 13.78 8.48 -9.80
C LEU A 227 15.04 9.10 -10.46
N ALA A 228 14.91 9.67 -11.67
CA ALA A 228 16.01 10.35 -12.36
C ALA A 228 16.50 11.61 -11.63
N LYS A 229 15.63 12.27 -10.86
CA LYS A 229 15.98 13.37 -9.94
C LYS A 229 16.59 12.86 -8.63
N GLY A 230 16.68 11.55 -8.45
CA GLY A 230 17.23 10.88 -7.29
C GLY A 230 16.22 10.61 -6.19
N ASN A 231 14.92 10.82 -6.36
CA ASN A 231 13.96 10.50 -5.29
C ASN A 231 13.89 8.98 -5.08
N ASP A 232 13.62 8.57 -3.85
CA ASP A 232 13.28 7.19 -3.51
C ASP A 232 11.75 7.09 -3.45
N VAL A 233 11.15 6.60 -4.54
CA VAL A 233 9.69 6.62 -4.73
C VAL A 233 9.14 5.25 -4.36
N TRP A 234 8.37 5.19 -3.26
CA TRP A 234 7.74 3.95 -2.80
C TRP A 234 6.27 3.83 -3.26
N MET A 235 5.63 4.93 -3.65
CA MET A 235 4.30 4.97 -4.25
C MET A 235 4.15 6.16 -5.20
N TYR A 236 3.60 5.94 -6.40
CA TYR A 236 3.25 7.00 -7.34
C TYR A 236 2.26 6.49 -8.40
N GLN A 237 0.97 6.52 -8.10
CA GLN A 237 -0.06 5.78 -8.82
C GLN A 237 -1.27 6.65 -9.12
N TYR A 238 -1.60 6.78 -10.41
CA TYR A 238 -2.85 7.36 -10.87
C TYR A 238 -3.92 6.28 -10.91
N ILE A 239 -5.03 6.50 -10.21
CA ILE A 239 -6.18 5.61 -10.11
C ILE A 239 -7.38 6.29 -10.75
N TYR A 240 -8.06 5.58 -11.64
CA TYR A 240 -9.24 6.08 -12.33
C TYR A 240 -10.47 5.98 -11.43
N THR A 241 -11.06 7.10 -11.03
CA THR A 241 -12.19 7.11 -10.09
C THR A 241 -13.54 7.05 -10.77
N ALA A 242 -13.63 7.58 -12.00
CA ALA A 242 -14.90 7.66 -12.70
C ALA A 242 -15.45 6.28 -13.08
N GLY A 243 -16.68 5.99 -12.66
CA GLY A 243 -17.31 4.68 -12.87
C GLY A 243 -17.12 3.69 -11.73
N SER A 244 -16.49 4.11 -10.61
CA SER A 244 -16.43 3.34 -9.37
C SER A 244 -17.32 3.95 -8.28
N PRO A 245 -18.30 3.19 -7.73
CA PRO A 245 -19.09 3.63 -6.58
C PRO A 245 -18.24 3.89 -5.33
N GLU A 246 -17.15 3.14 -5.15
CA GLU A 246 -16.22 3.30 -4.01
C GLU A 246 -15.54 4.68 -4.03
N TYR A 247 -15.34 5.26 -5.21
CA TYR A 247 -14.79 6.60 -5.36
C TYR A 247 -15.86 7.68 -5.56
N SER A 248 -17.13 7.40 -5.22
CA SER A 248 -18.26 8.34 -5.41
C SER A 248 -18.00 9.71 -4.80
N TRP A 249 -17.35 9.79 -3.64
CA TRP A 249 -16.97 11.07 -3.02
C TRP A 249 -16.05 11.92 -3.92
N TYR A 250 -15.07 11.30 -4.59
CA TYR A 250 -14.17 11.99 -5.52
C TYR A 250 -14.90 12.39 -6.80
N VAL A 251 -15.76 11.50 -7.30
CA VAL A 251 -16.58 11.76 -8.49
C VAL A 251 -17.57 12.92 -8.25
N ASP A 252 -18.18 13.00 -7.08
CA ASP A 252 -19.09 14.08 -6.70
C ASP A 252 -18.38 15.44 -6.60
N ARG A 253 -17.08 15.43 -6.28
CA ARG A 253 -16.19 16.61 -6.33
C ARG A 253 -15.67 16.93 -7.73
N GLY A 254 -16.00 16.10 -8.72
CA GLY A 254 -15.64 16.29 -10.13
C GLY A 254 -14.26 15.74 -10.49
N PHE A 255 -13.70 14.82 -9.71
CA PHE A 255 -12.44 14.15 -10.04
C PHE A 255 -12.70 12.81 -10.73
N ASP A 256 -12.09 12.65 -11.90
CA ASP A 256 -12.06 11.40 -12.66
C ASP A 256 -10.81 10.56 -12.35
N TRP A 257 -9.84 11.17 -11.67
CA TRP A 257 -8.57 10.57 -11.30
C TRP A 257 -8.14 11.01 -9.91
N ILE A 258 -7.45 10.11 -9.21
CA ILE A 258 -6.65 10.45 -8.02
C ILE A 258 -5.21 9.99 -8.26
N LEU A 259 -4.25 10.81 -7.85
CA LEU A 259 -2.85 10.43 -7.72
C LEU A 259 -2.57 10.17 -6.25
N ASP A 260 -2.17 8.94 -5.92
CA ASP A 260 -1.55 8.62 -4.64
C ASP A 260 -0.04 8.59 -4.79
N TYR A 261 0.67 9.31 -3.92
CA TYR A 261 2.11 9.39 -4.00
C TYR A 261 2.79 9.38 -2.63
N GLY A 262 3.99 8.83 -2.61
CA GLY A 262 4.82 8.62 -1.44
C GLY A 262 6.28 8.46 -1.85
N MET A 263 7.15 9.32 -1.32
CA MET A 263 8.57 9.32 -1.64
C MET A 263 9.43 9.82 -0.49
N ASN A 264 10.63 9.26 -0.38
CA ASN A 264 11.71 9.79 0.44
C ASN A 264 12.64 10.65 -0.42
N ASN A 265 13.07 11.77 0.12
CA ASN A 265 14.05 12.60 -0.57
C ASN A 265 15.45 12.01 -0.36
N SER A 266 16.11 11.46 -1.38
CA SER A 266 17.45 10.88 -1.21
C SER A 266 18.52 11.84 -0.71
N THR A 267 18.28 13.15 -0.82
CA THR A 267 19.22 14.20 -0.40
C THR A 267 18.98 14.73 1.01
N SER A 268 17.90 14.30 1.69
CA SER A 268 17.54 14.72 3.06
C SER A 268 16.84 13.62 3.85
N THR A 269 16.76 13.70 5.18
CA THR A 269 16.01 12.74 6.01
C THR A 269 14.49 13.00 5.99
N GLY A 270 13.92 13.26 4.81
CA GLY A 270 12.55 13.72 4.65
C GLY A 270 11.67 12.80 3.80
N GLU A 271 10.41 12.71 4.17
CA GLU A 271 9.34 11.93 3.54
C GLU A 271 8.25 12.90 3.07
N VAL A 272 7.75 12.69 1.86
CA VAL A 272 6.58 13.39 1.31
C VAL A 272 5.58 12.36 0.81
N GLN A 273 4.34 12.49 1.23
CA GLN A 273 3.23 11.68 0.73
C GLN A 273 1.99 12.55 0.58
N GLY A 274 1.07 12.16 -0.29
CA GLY A 274 -0.12 12.94 -0.56
C GLY A 274 -1.07 12.28 -1.53
N ARG A 275 -2.19 12.97 -1.71
CA ARG A 275 -3.20 12.68 -2.71
C ARG A 275 -3.59 13.94 -3.45
N GLU A 276 -3.67 13.85 -4.78
CA GLU A 276 -4.18 14.91 -5.65
C GLU A 276 -5.34 14.38 -6.49
N GLY A 277 -6.45 15.11 -6.56
CA GLY A 277 -7.57 14.83 -7.46
C GLY A 277 -7.38 15.55 -8.80
N PHE A 278 -7.75 14.92 -9.91
CA PHE A 278 -7.70 15.50 -11.26
C PHE A 278 -9.01 15.27 -12.01
N ILE A 279 -9.34 16.20 -12.89
CA ILE A 279 -10.41 16.02 -13.88
C ILE A 279 -9.94 15.13 -15.04
N ASP A 280 -10.86 14.68 -15.89
CA ASP A 280 -10.64 13.72 -16.99
C ASP A 280 -9.39 13.97 -17.86
N ASP A 281 -9.11 15.21 -18.23
CA ASP A 281 -8.00 15.61 -19.09
C ASP A 281 -6.71 16.04 -18.34
N PHE A 282 -6.71 15.91 -17.01
CA PHE A 282 -5.63 16.33 -16.11
C PHE A 282 -5.27 17.82 -16.17
N SER A 283 -6.11 18.68 -16.78
CA SER A 283 -5.81 20.12 -16.90
C SER A 283 -6.08 20.90 -15.60
N VAL A 284 -6.86 20.32 -14.69
CA VAL A 284 -7.14 20.84 -13.36
C VAL A 284 -6.82 19.78 -12.33
N SER A 285 -6.08 20.17 -11.30
CA SER A 285 -5.81 19.35 -10.12
C SER A 285 -6.15 20.10 -8.84
N GLN A 286 -6.41 19.34 -7.78
CA GLN A 286 -6.59 19.84 -6.43
C GLN A 286 -5.86 18.93 -5.46
N THR A 287 -5.07 19.51 -4.55
CA THR A 287 -4.50 18.77 -3.43
C THR A 287 -5.61 18.34 -2.50
N GLU A 288 -5.79 17.04 -2.31
CA GLU A 288 -6.70 16.51 -1.30
C GLU A 288 -6.02 16.60 0.06
N TRP A 289 -4.83 16.01 0.16
CA TRP A 289 -3.95 16.16 1.31
C TRP A 289 -2.49 15.93 0.91
N LYS A 290 -1.58 16.51 1.69
CA LYS A 290 -0.13 16.38 1.50
C LYS A 290 0.55 16.49 2.85
N ARG A 291 1.34 15.47 3.17
CA ARG A 291 2.18 15.41 4.36
C ARG A 291 3.63 15.53 3.93
N SER A 292 4.38 16.41 4.57
CA SER A 292 5.82 16.55 4.36
C SER A 292 6.52 16.62 5.71
N VAL A 293 7.39 15.66 5.99
CA VAL A 293 8.06 15.52 7.28
C VAL A 293 9.54 15.26 7.14
N VAL A 294 10.30 15.64 8.15
CA VAL A 294 11.68 15.23 8.36
C VAL A 294 11.69 14.32 9.59
N PHE A 295 12.38 13.19 9.51
CA PHE A 295 12.49 12.25 10.62
C PHE A 295 13.89 12.23 11.22
N SER A 296 13.96 11.96 12.53
CA SER A 296 15.19 11.78 13.30
C SER A 296 15.02 10.62 14.27
N ASN A 297 16.05 9.76 14.38
CA ASN A 297 16.02 8.63 15.30
C ASN A 297 16.37 9.10 16.72
N LEU A 298 15.48 8.86 17.68
CA LEU A 298 15.65 9.21 19.08
C LEU A 298 16.40 8.13 19.89
N ALA A 299 16.53 6.91 19.37
CA ALA A 299 17.30 5.84 20.00
C ALA A 299 18.80 5.99 19.68
N GLU A 300 19.58 6.50 20.63
CA GLU A 300 21.05 6.56 20.50
C GLU A 300 21.66 5.15 20.55
N GLY A 301 21.97 4.57 19.39
CA GLY A 301 22.90 3.44 19.26
C GLY A 301 22.31 2.02 19.26
N GLU A 302 21.00 1.87 19.15
CA GLU A 302 20.34 0.57 18.88
C GLU A 302 19.71 0.55 17.48
N SER A 303 19.50 -0.64 16.92
CA SER A 303 19.01 -0.86 15.55
C SER A 303 17.51 -0.66 15.36
N GLU A 304 16.74 -0.53 16.45
CA GLU A 304 15.30 -0.35 16.46
C GLU A 304 14.99 1.10 16.88
N GLY A 305 14.42 1.89 15.96
CA GLY A 305 14.33 3.34 16.11
C GLY A 305 12.93 3.84 16.47
N ILE A 306 12.80 4.55 17.61
CA ILE A 306 11.70 5.52 17.77
C ILE A 306 12.07 6.75 16.96
N PHE A 307 11.24 7.08 15.97
CA PHE A 307 11.44 8.23 15.09
C PHE A 307 10.59 9.41 15.54
N LEU A 308 11.24 10.55 15.74
CA LEU A 308 10.59 11.84 15.77
C LEU A 308 10.43 12.32 14.33
N LYS A 309 9.20 12.53 13.85
CA LYS A 309 8.94 13.22 12.59
C LYS A 309 8.34 14.60 12.84
N GLU A 310 8.88 15.59 12.14
CA GLU A 310 8.53 17.00 12.26
C GLU A 310 8.21 17.54 10.86
N GLY A 311 7.06 18.20 10.71
CA GLY A 311 6.69 18.69 9.39
C GLY A 311 5.32 19.34 9.29
N THR A 312 4.71 19.19 8.14
CA THR A 312 3.48 19.87 7.75
C THR A 312 2.45 18.88 7.22
N TYR A 313 1.19 19.15 7.50
CA TYR A 313 0.04 18.49 6.90
C TYR A 313 -0.85 19.54 6.26
N LEU A 314 -0.96 19.48 4.95
CA LEU A 314 -1.77 20.35 4.11
C LEU A 314 -2.99 19.55 3.66
N ARG A 315 -4.20 20.11 3.71
CA ARG A 315 -5.40 19.47 3.13
C ARG A 315 -6.41 20.47 2.63
N THR A 316 -7.21 20.06 1.67
CA THR A 316 -8.40 20.82 1.26
C THR A 316 -9.58 20.44 2.14
N GLU A 317 -10.13 21.42 2.84
CA GLU A 317 -11.36 21.29 3.62
C GLU A 317 -12.51 21.96 2.87
N THR A 318 -13.62 21.24 2.74
CA THR A 318 -14.86 21.74 2.14
C THR A 318 -15.82 22.10 3.27
N ASP A 319 -16.27 23.36 3.32
CA ASP A 319 -17.24 23.80 4.33
C ASP A 319 -18.67 23.27 4.08
N GLU A 320 -19.58 23.49 5.02
CA GLU A 320 -21.00 23.09 4.90
C GLU A 320 -21.70 23.73 3.68
N GLN A 321 -21.12 24.78 3.10
CA GLN A 321 -21.64 25.47 1.91
C GLN A 321 -21.01 24.94 0.61
N GLY A 322 -20.10 23.96 0.68
CA GLY A 322 -19.39 23.40 -0.47
C GLY A 322 -18.21 24.25 -0.95
N THR A 323 -17.69 25.15 -0.11
CA THR A 323 -16.53 25.99 -0.44
C THR A 323 -15.25 25.30 0.01
N ASP A 324 -14.35 25.08 -0.93
CA ASP A 324 -13.03 24.54 -0.64
C ASP A 324 -12.09 25.61 -0.09
N SER A 325 -11.33 25.24 0.94
CA SER A 325 -10.25 26.04 1.49
C SER A 325 -9.04 25.16 1.78
N LEU A 326 -7.85 25.65 1.44
CA LEU A 326 -6.61 24.97 1.74
C LEU A 326 -6.20 25.28 3.18
N THR A 327 -5.97 24.25 3.97
CA THR A 327 -5.59 24.37 5.38
C THR A 327 -4.26 23.70 5.64
N CYS A 328 -3.45 24.29 6.51
CA CYS A 328 -2.14 23.79 6.90
C CYS A 328 -2.05 23.63 8.42
N GLU A 329 -1.45 22.52 8.84
CA GLU A 329 -1.09 22.18 10.21
C GLU A 329 0.42 21.91 10.29
N LEU A 330 1.08 22.36 11.36
CA LEU A 330 2.37 21.75 11.73
C LEU A 330 2.10 20.50 12.48
N LEU A 331 2.87 19.46 12.23
CA LEU A 331 2.81 18.22 12.97
C LEU A 331 4.19 17.90 13.55
N VAL A 332 4.16 17.36 14.75
CA VAL A 332 5.28 16.64 15.34
C VAL A 332 4.72 15.33 15.86
N ASN A 333 5.24 14.22 15.37
CA ASN A 333 4.86 12.90 15.85
C ASN A 333 6.07 12.08 16.27
N ILE A 334 5.85 11.21 17.24
CA ILE A 334 6.74 10.09 17.52
C ILE A 334 6.07 8.81 17.05
N GLU A 335 6.85 8.01 16.33
CA GLU A 335 6.42 6.79 15.67
C GLU A 335 7.52 5.75 15.83
N ASP A 336 7.17 4.51 16.10
CA ASP A 336 8.12 3.41 16.21
C ASP A 336 8.32 2.77 14.82
N GLU A 337 9.48 2.16 14.57
CA GLU A 337 9.77 1.46 13.32
C GLU A 337 8.75 0.33 13.09
N TRP A 338 8.26 0.06 11.89
CA TRP A 338 7.34 -1.06 11.69
C TRP A 338 8.13 -2.38 11.66
N GLU A 339 8.10 -3.17 12.73
CA GLU A 339 8.47 -4.60 12.68
C GLU A 339 7.34 -5.42 13.28
N SER A 340 6.88 -6.42 12.53
CA SER A 340 5.58 -7.09 12.69
C SER A 340 5.42 -7.94 13.95
N THR A 341 6.49 -8.22 14.71
CA THR A 341 6.45 -9.35 15.65
C THR A 341 6.25 -9.03 17.14
N ASN A 342 6.20 -7.75 17.58
CA ASN A 342 5.92 -7.38 18.98
C ASN A 342 5.84 -5.86 19.21
N ARG A 343 4.67 -5.20 19.14
CA ARG A 343 4.59 -3.79 19.59
C ARG A 343 3.30 -3.44 20.34
N ASP A 344 3.46 -2.48 21.27
CA ASP A 344 2.44 -1.85 22.13
C ASP A 344 2.12 -0.38 21.73
N PHE A 345 2.91 0.26 20.84
CA PHE A 345 2.81 1.69 20.48
C PHE A 345 3.03 1.91 18.98
N PHE A 346 2.19 2.75 18.35
CA PHE A 346 2.27 3.03 16.91
C PHE A 346 2.57 4.50 16.61
N ARG A 347 1.77 5.43 17.12
CA ARG A 347 1.88 6.85 16.75
C ARG A 347 1.32 7.77 17.83
N TYR A 348 2.06 8.82 18.17
CA TYR A 348 1.51 9.97 18.92
C TYR A 348 1.83 11.26 18.18
N GLU A 349 0.80 11.92 17.68
CA GLU A 349 0.91 13.14 16.86
C GLU A 349 0.32 14.35 17.58
N ARG A 350 1.14 15.39 17.66
CA ARG A 350 0.73 16.74 18.06
C ARG A 350 0.74 17.62 16.81
N SER A 351 -0.34 18.35 16.57
CA SER A 351 -0.37 19.31 15.47
C SER A 351 -0.87 20.68 15.90
N THR A 352 -0.67 21.73 15.11
CA THR A 352 -1.34 23.01 15.33
C THR A 352 -2.83 22.93 14.96
N GLN A 353 -3.61 23.91 15.41
CA GLN A 353 -4.92 24.12 14.77
C GLN A 353 -4.73 24.40 13.27
N PRO A 354 -5.65 23.90 12.41
CA PRO A 354 -5.54 24.10 10.98
C PRO A 354 -5.72 25.59 10.70
N SER A 355 -4.90 26.09 9.79
CA SER A 355 -4.91 27.50 9.41
C SER A 355 -5.09 27.61 7.91
N ILE A 356 -5.95 28.53 7.48
CA ILE A 356 -6.20 28.73 6.05
C ILE A 356 -4.95 29.36 5.42
N VAL A 357 -4.50 28.76 4.32
CA VAL A 357 -3.36 29.19 3.52
C VAL A 357 -3.81 29.47 2.08
N ASN A 358 -3.07 30.31 1.33
CA ASN A 358 -3.47 30.64 -0.05
C ASN A 358 -2.87 29.68 -1.09
N SER A 359 -1.78 29.00 -0.75
CA SER A 359 -1.08 28.06 -1.62
C SER A 359 -0.34 27.01 -0.79
N GLU A 360 0.12 25.95 -1.44
CA GLU A 360 0.97 24.95 -0.78
C GLU A 360 2.28 25.56 -0.25
N GLU A 361 2.82 26.58 -0.92
CA GLU A 361 4.08 27.23 -0.54
C GLU A 361 3.99 28.02 0.77
N ASP A 362 2.77 28.36 1.19
CA ASP A 362 2.47 29.03 2.46
C ASP A 362 2.47 28.03 3.64
N CYS A 363 2.54 26.72 3.39
CA CYS A 363 2.55 25.69 4.43
C CYS A 363 4.00 25.26 4.74
N LYS A 364 4.63 25.95 5.70
CA LYS A 364 6.03 25.68 6.10
C LYS A 364 6.17 25.48 7.60
N PHE A 365 7.08 24.57 7.97
CA PHE A 365 7.34 24.21 9.38
C PHE A 365 7.64 25.40 10.30
N GLU A 366 8.36 26.41 9.82
CA GLU A 366 8.77 27.56 10.64
C GLU A 366 7.71 28.67 10.79
N GLN A 367 6.54 28.54 10.16
CA GLN A 367 5.59 29.66 9.97
C GLN A 367 4.44 29.76 10.98
N PHE A 368 4.40 28.93 12.03
CA PHE A 368 3.31 28.98 13.02
C PHE A 368 3.78 29.34 14.43
N ASP A 369 3.19 30.42 14.98
CA ASP A 369 3.36 30.89 16.37
C ASP A 369 2.23 30.35 17.26
N ASN A 370 1.90 29.06 17.11
CA ASN A 370 0.75 28.42 17.78
C ASN A 370 1.22 27.24 18.63
N ALA A 371 0.62 27.09 19.81
CA ALA A 371 0.84 25.92 20.66
C ALA A 371 0.28 24.67 19.95
N LEU A 372 1.09 23.61 19.87
CA LEU A 372 0.63 22.31 19.38
C LEU A 372 -0.52 21.80 20.26
N VAL A 373 -1.61 21.37 19.63
CA VAL A 373 -2.66 20.54 20.20
C VAL A 373 -2.37 19.07 19.89
N VAL A 374 -3.05 18.15 20.58
CA VAL A 374 -2.96 16.72 20.23
C VAL A 374 -3.95 16.45 19.11
N ARG A 375 -3.52 15.79 18.03
CA ARG A 375 -4.44 15.38 16.95
C ARG A 375 -4.82 13.93 17.03
N GLU A 376 -3.83 13.11 17.34
CA GLU A 376 -3.98 11.69 17.16
C GLU A 376 -3.07 10.92 18.09
N PHE A 377 -3.61 9.84 18.61
CA PHE A 377 -2.87 8.82 19.30
C PHE A 377 -3.34 7.46 18.79
N VAL A 378 -2.39 6.60 18.43
CA VAL A 378 -2.65 5.23 18.01
C VAL A 378 -1.69 4.32 18.77
N ALA A 379 -2.26 3.35 19.47
CA ALA A 379 -1.54 2.26 20.09
C ALA A 379 -2.15 0.94 19.62
N ARG A 380 -1.28 -0.03 19.33
CA ARG A 380 -1.66 -1.42 19.07
C ARG A 380 -0.97 -2.24 20.13
N ASP A 381 -1.71 -3.09 20.84
CA ASP A 381 -1.10 -3.99 21.82
C ASP A 381 -0.53 -5.27 21.17
N GLN A 382 0.22 -6.05 21.95
CA GLN A 382 0.75 -7.37 21.56
C GLN A 382 -0.27 -8.41 21.06
N ASN A 383 -1.59 -8.16 21.12
CA ASN A 383 -2.64 -9.05 20.62
C ASN A 383 -3.37 -8.45 19.40
N ASP A 384 -2.72 -7.55 18.64
CA ASP A 384 -3.28 -6.80 17.50
C ASP A 384 -4.49 -5.91 17.86
N GLN A 385 -4.71 -5.63 19.14
CA GLN A 385 -5.84 -4.81 19.53
C GLN A 385 -5.46 -3.35 19.37
N MET A 386 -6.14 -2.67 18.44
CA MET A 386 -5.86 -1.28 18.12
C MET A 386 -6.74 -0.34 18.94
N MET A 387 -6.12 0.71 19.41
CA MET A 387 -6.78 1.87 19.99
C MET A 387 -6.34 3.08 19.21
N SER A 388 -7.30 3.79 18.64
CA SER A 388 -7.08 5.08 18.02
C SER A 388 -7.90 6.13 18.76
N MET A 389 -7.25 7.26 18.98
CA MET A 389 -7.79 8.40 19.67
C MET A 389 -7.56 9.58 18.76
N GLU A 390 -8.56 9.91 17.96
CA GLU A 390 -8.52 11.06 17.07
C GLU A 390 -9.22 12.24 17.75
N TYR A 391 -8.61 13.42 17.73
CA TYR A 391 -9.02 14.54 18.57
C TYR A 391 -9.69 15.66 17.76
N GLN A 392 -10.90 16.07 18.18
CA GLN A 392 -11.59 17.25 17.64
C GLN A 392 -11.14 18.56 18.33
N ILE A 393 -11.03 19.61 17.51
CA ILE A 393 -10.60 20.96 17.89
C ILE A 393 -11.57 21.56 18.93
N ASP A 394 -11.23 21.48 20.22
CA ASP A 394 -11.83 22.22 21.38
C ASP A 394 -11.90 21.41 22.69
N THR A 395 -11.62 20.11 22.67
CA THR A 395 -11.73 19.25 23.87
C THR A 395 -10.46 19.24 24.74
N THR A 396 -10.50 18.88 26.03
CA THR A 396 -9.29 18.88 26.89
C THR A 396 -8.62 17.50 27.02
N GLY A 397 -8.94 16.53 26.16
CA GLY A 397 -8.42 15.17 26.29
C GLY A 397 -6.93 15.08 25.99
N LEU A 398 -6.23 14.15 26.66
CA LEU A 398 -4.78 13.94 26.58
C LEU A 398 -3.90 15.08 27.14
N SER A 399 -4.47 16.00 27.92
CA SER A 399 -3.70 17.07 28.57
C SER A 399 -2.57 16.56 29.47
N SER A 400 -2.66 15.34 30.01
CA SER A 400 -1.57 14.73 30.79
C SER A 400 -0.36 14.37 29.93
N LEU A 401 -0.54 14.07 28.63
CA LEU A 401 0.59 13.90 27.71
C LEU A 401 1.24 15.23 27.33
N MET A 402 0.47 16.32 27.31
CA MET A 402 0.99 17.65 26.94
C MET A 402 2.02 18.22 27.92
N GLN A 403 2.14 17.65 29.13
CA GLN A 403 3.13 18.08 30.11
C GLN A 403 4.55 17.57 29.80
N TYR A 404 4.67 16.55 28.94
CA TYR A 404 5.95 15.97 28.53
C TYR A 404 6.40 16.57 27.20
N ASP A 405 7.71 16.74 27.04
CA ASP A 405 8.28 17.02 25.72
C ASP A 405 8.03 15.81 24.81
N ILE A 406 7.78 16.04 23.52
CA ILE A 406 7.49 14.94 22.58
C ILE A 406 8.69 13.99 22.41
N THR A 407 9.90 14.46 22.68
CA THR A 407 11.12 13.64 22.70
C THR A 407 11.25 12.76 23.96
N GLU A 408 10.48 13.04 25.02
CA GLU A 408 10.46 12.24 26.25
C GLU A 408 9.58 10.99 26.09
N HIS A 409 9.82 10.20 25.04
CA HIS A 409 9.06 9.02 24.68
C HIS A 409 8.82 8.07 25.86
N THR A 410 9.84 7.78 26.68
CA THR A 410 9.70 6.90 27.85
C THR A 410 8.69 7.43 28.89
N LEU A 411 8.59 8.75 29.07
CA LEU A 411 7.63 9.34 30.00
C LEU A 411 6.22 9.34 29.41
N ILE A 412 6.10 9.59 28.10
CA ILE A 412 4.84 9.49 27.35
C ILE A 412 4.30 8.05 27.43
N MET A 413 5.14 7.05 27.15
CA MET A 413 4.78 5.64 27.31
C MET A 413 4.35 5.31 28.75
N SER A 414 5.14 5.74 29.74
CA SER A 414 4.80 5.46 31.14
C SER A 414 3.46 6.05 31.57
N GLU A 415 3.08 7.22 31.03
CA GLU A 415 1.76 7.83 31.25
C GLU A 415 0.67 7.01 30.54
N ILE A 416 0.90 6.59 29.30
CA ILE A 416 -0.04 5.74 28.54
C ILE A 416 -0.29 4.41 29.27
N ASP A 417 0.77 3.71 29.67
CA ASP A 417 0.70 2.45 30.40
C ASP A 417 -0.07 2.61 31.72
N SER A 418 0.06 3.78 32.36
CA SER A 418 -0.65 4.09 33.60
C SER A 418 -2.16 4.16 33.43
N TRP A 419 -2.63 4.42 32.21
CA TRP A 419 -4.05 4.46 31.91
C TRP A 419 -4.69 3.07 31.94
N ASN A 420 -3.88 2.00 31.91
CA ASN A 420 -4.30 0.60 32.06
C ASN A 420 -5.50 0.26 31.15
N ILE A 421 -5.37 0.60 29.88
CA ILE A 421 -6.46 0.56 28.92
C ILE A 421 -6.68 -0.88 28.41
N ALA A 422 -7.28 -1.72 29.24
CA ALA A 422 -7.65 -3.07 28.85
C ALA A 422 -8.97 -3.09 28.07
N TRP A 423 -9.03 -3.90 27.00
CA TRP A 423 -10.23 -4.10 26.20
C TRP A 423 -11.48 -4.53 26.97
N SER A 424 -11.31 -5.35 28.00
CA SER A 424 -12.41 -5.96 28.76
C SER A 424 -12.98 -5.07 29.86
N GLN A 425 -12.38 -3.90 30.13
CA GLN A 425 -12.86 -3.02 31.19
C GLN A 425 -13.80 -1.95 30.62
N GLN A 426 -14.85 -1.64 31.38
CA GLN A 426 -15.58 -0.39 31.21
C GLN A 426 -14.58 0.71 31.58
N ASP A 427 -13.99 1.37 30.58
CA ASP A 427 -12.79 2.15 30.85
C ASP A 427 -13.09 3.26 31.85
N SER A 428 -12.20 3.39 32.82
CA SER A 428 -12.33 4.29 33.97
C SER A 428 -12.01 5.75 33.63
N PHE A 429 -11.84 6.09 32.34
CA PHE A 429 -11.68 7.47 31.90
C PHE A 429 -12.99 8.22 32.22
N ALA A 430 -12.91 9.06 33.23
CA ALA A 430 -14.01 9.92 33.63
C ALA A 430 -13.59 11.38 33.37
N PRO A 431 -14.16 12.05 32.34
CA PRO A 431 -14.96 11.51 31.25
C PRO A 431 -14.09 11.03 30.07
N MET A 432 -14.37 9.82 29.57
CA MET A 432 -13.93 9.34 28.26
C MET A 432 -14.27 10.43 27.23
N PRO A 433 -13.38 10.75 26.28
CA PRO A 433 -13.70 11.68 25.21
C PRO A 433 -14.57 11.02 24.13
N VAL A 434 -15.49 11.78 23.52
CA VAL A 434 -16.50 11.30 22.55
C VAL A 434 -15.89 10.75 21.24
N TRP A 435 -14.57 10.86 21.12
CA TRP A 435 -13.77 10.67 19.93
C TRP A 435 -12.69 9.58 20.10
N MET A 436 -12.72 8.84 21.21
CA MET A 436 -11.90 7.64 21.38
C MET A 436 -12.55 6.46 20.66
N GLN A 437 -11.82 5.84 19.74
CA GLN A 437 -12.20 4.60 19.06
C GLN A 437 -11.30 3.45 19.50
N LYS A 438 -11.89 2.28 19.73
CA LYS A 438 -11.15 1.05 19.97
C LYS A 438 -11.58 0.02 18.96
N SER A 439 -10.63 -0.66 18.32
CA SER A 439 -10.86 -1.78 17.38
C SER A 439 -10.19 -3.08 17.87
N LEU A 440 -11.00 -4.08 18.19
CA LEU A 440 -10.58 -5.38 18.71
C LEU A 440 -10.53 -6.32 17.54
N VAL A 441 -9.36 -6.86 17.24
CA VAL A 441 -9.20 -7.89 16.22
C VAL A 441 -9.20 -9.24 16.90
N GLU A 442 -10.15 -10.10 16.53
CA GLU A 442 -10.23 -11.49 16.97
C GLU A 442 -10.12 -12.41 15.75
N TYR A 443 -9.31 -13.45 15.85
CA TYR A 443 -9.21 -14.47 14.83
C TYR A 443 -9.99 -15.70 15.27
N ALA A 444 -11.05 -16.06 14.54
CA ALA A 444 -11.91 -17.19 14.88
C ALA A 444 -12.42 -17.91 13.62
N ASP A 445 -12.26 -19.23 13.57
CA ASP A 445 -12.74 -20.08 12.46
C ASP A 445 -12.29 -19.59 11.07
N GLY A 446 -11.05 -19.09 10.95
CA GLY A 446 -10.49 -18.55 9.71
C GLY A 446 -10.98 -17.14 9.35
N LYS A 447 -11.75 -16.50 10.23
CA LYS A 447 -12.28 -15.15 10.05
C LYS A 447 -11.49 -14.16 10.89
N THR A 448 -11.36 -12.94 10.38
CA THR A 448 -10.89 -11.78 11.12
C THR A 448 -12.09 -10.97 11.57
N ILE A 449 -12.26 -10.80 12.87
CA ILE A 449 -13.39 -10.10 13.47
C ILE A 449 -12.87 -8.81 14.06
N THR A 450 -13.14 -7.67 13.43
CA THR A 450 -12.77 -6.36 13.93
C THR A 450 -13.97 -5.70 14.61
N THR A 451 -13.98 -5.62 15.93
CA THR A 451 -15.03 -4.94 16.70
C THR A 451 -14.58 -3.53 17.10
N THR A 452 -15.23 -2.53 16.53
CA THR A 452 -15.03 -1.12 16.81
C THR A 452 -16.06 -0.59 17.82
N ARG A 453 -15.59 0.11 18.85
CA ARG A 453 -16.42 0.81 19.84
C ARG A 453 -15.92 2.21 20.12
N ASP A 454 -16.83 3.09 20.48
CA ASP A 454 -16.57 4.44 21.01
C ASP A 454 -17.29 4.64 22.36
N LEU A 455 -17.43 5.90 22.78
CA LEU A 455 -18.20 6.29 23.96
C LEU A 455 -19.69 5.95 23.91
N ASN A 456 -20.27 6.00 22.72
CA ASN A 456 -21.67 5.70 22.47
C ASN A 456 -21.93 4.19 22.45
N GLY A 457 -20.85 3.39 22.47
CA GLY A 457 -20.86 1.95 22.63
C GLY A 457 -20.28 1.26 21.41
N TYR A 458 -20.83 0.10 21.10
CA TYR A 458 -20.49 -0.63 19.89
C TYR A 458 -20.82 0.21 18.66
N GLN A 459 -19.85 0.47 17.78
CA GLN A 459 -20.04 1.26 16.57
C GLN A 459 -20.17 0.35 15.34
N LYS A 460 -19.33 -0.67 15.28
CA LYS A 460 -19.22 -1.54 14.11
C LYS A 460 -18.54 -2.83 14.51
N ARG A 461 -18.93 -3.96 13.96
CA ARG A 461 -18.12 -5.18 13.94
C ARG A 461 -18.05 -5.68 12.53
N ARG A 462 -16.84 -5.73 12.01
CA ARG A 462 -16.56 -6.33 10.73
C ARG A 462 -16.18 -7.78 10.97
N VAL A 463 -16.99 -8.71 10.50
CA VAL A 463 -16.61 -10.12 10.38
C VAL A 463 -16.09 -10.31 8.97
N GLN A 464 -14.78 -10.25 8.79
CA GLN A 464 -14.12 -10.55 7.54
C GLN A 464 -13.87 -12.06 7.45
N TYR A 465 -14.30 -12.64 6.36
CA TYR A 465 -14.21 -14.06 6.06
C TYR A 465 -12.89 -14.35 5.36
N PRO A 466 -12.43 -15.62 5.36
CA PRO A 466 -11.20 -15.98 4.67
C PRO A 466 -11.22 -15.70 3.16
N ASP A 467 -12.40 -15.50 2.57
CA ASP A 467 -12.59 -15.12 1.16
C ASP A 467 -12.63 -13.59 0.95
N GLY A 468 -12.19 -12.80 1.93
CA GLY A 468 -12.15 -11.34 1.88
C GLY A 468 -13.51 -10.66 2.06
N THR A 469 -14.61 -11.39 1.86
CA THR A 469 -15.96 -10.86 2.11
C THR A 469 -16.07 -10.47 3.56
N TYR A 470 -16.89 -9.46 3.84
CA TYR A 470 -17.12 -9.05 5.21
C TYR A 470 -18.58 -8.78 5.47
N ILE A 471 -18.97 -8.96 6.74
CA ILE A 471 -20.25 -8.50 7.24
C ILE A 471 -19.96 -7.42 8.26
N ASP A 472 -20.46 -6.22 7.99
CA ASP A 472 -20.50 -5.15 8.98
C ASP A 472 -21.79 -5.25 9.79
N GLU A 473 -21.64 -5.52 11.07
CA GLU A 473 -22.70 -5.47 12.06
C GLU A 473 -22.62 -4.10 12.76
N CYS A 474 -23.58 -3.22 12.55
CA CYS A 474 -23.69 -1.95 13.28
C CYS A 474 -24.68 -2.12 14.46
N PRO A 475 -24.58 -1.31 15.54
CA PRO A 475 -25.60 -1.31 16.58
C PRO A 475 -26.96 -0.98 15.96
N ASP A 476 -27.99 -1.77 16.24
CA ASP A 476 -29.37 -1.35 16.00
C ASP A 476 -29.66 -0.13 16.90
N TYR A 477 -29.52 1.08 16.39
CA TYR A 477 -30.00 2.27 17.09
C TYR A 477 -31.53 2.28 17.07
N VAL A 478 -32.15 1.48 17.95
CA VAL A 478 -33.53 1.74 18.40
C VAL A 478 -33.62 1.51 19.90
N VAL A 479 -33.79 2.61 20.66
CA VAL A 479 -34.29 2.52 22.04
C VAL A 479 -35.75 2.05 22.00
N THR A 480 -36.01 0.74 22.19
CA THR A 480 -36.98 0.11 23.13
C THR A 480 -37.36 -1.36 22.77
N PRO A 481 -37.70 -2.22 23.75
CA PRO A 481 -37.43 -3.68 23.73
C PRO A 481 -38.67 -4.54 23.35
N PRO A 482 -38.63 -5.89 23.48
CA PRO A 482 -38.19 -6.91 22.51
C PRO A 482 -39.35 -7.74 21.90
N GLU A 483 -39.15 -8.35 20.72
CA GLU A 483 -39.40 -9.77 20.36
C GLU A 483 -39.37 -9.99 18.82
N VAL A 484 -38.51 -10.93 18.39
CA VAL A 484 -38.31 -11.48 17.02
C VAL A 484 -39.58 -12.27 16.59
N PRO A 485 -39.91 -12.60 15.30
CA PRO A 485 -39.03 -12.64 14.11
C PRO A 485 -39.62 -12.25 12.72
N SER A 486 -38.76 -11.91 11.75
CA SER A 486 -38.51 -12.63 10.47
C SER A 486 -37.80 -11.76 9.43
N PHE A 487 -36.93 -12.41 8.65
CA PHE A 487 -35.97 -11.87 7.67
C PHE A 487 -36.55 -10.90 6.61
N SER A 488 -35.84 -9.79 6.34
CA SER A 488 -35.37 -9.40 5.00
C SER A 488 -34.48 -8.16 5.04
N GLN A 489 -33.33 -8.27 4.39
CA GLN A 489 -32.60 -7.26 3.59
C GLN A 489 -33.11 -5.81 3.66
N GLU A 490 -32.35 -4.92 4.29
CA GLU A 490 -32.38 -3.48 3.97
C GLU A 490 -31.00 -2.86 4.24
N ALA A 491 -30.47 -2.21 3.20
CA ALA A 491 -29.19 -1.54 3.16
C ALA A 491 -29.20 -0.27 4.02
N CYS A 492 -28.01 0.17 4.43
CA CYS A 492 -27.79 1.45 5.09
C CYS A 492 -28.32 2.61 4.23
N GLU A 493 -29.53 3.10 4.52
CA GLU A 493 -29.95 4.43 4.09
C GLU A 493 -29.72 5.43 5.24
N LEU A 494 -28.97 6.48 4.88
CA LEU A 494 -28.72 7.73 5.62
C LEU A 494 -29.92 8.24 6.42
N ILE A 495 -29.70 8.52 7.71
CA ILE A 495 -30.36 9.62 8.45
C ILE A 495 -29.33 10.32 9.33
#